data_AF-A0A1X7V7C6-F1
#
_entry.id   AF-A0A1X7V7C6-F1
#
_cell.length_a   1.000
_cell.length_b   1.000
_cell.length_c   1.000
_cell.angle_alpha   90.00
_cell.angle_beta   90.00
_cell.angle_gamma   90.00
#
_symmetry.space_group_name_H-M   'P 1'
#
loop_
_entity.id
_entity.type
_entity.pdbx_description
1 polymer ?
#
loop_
_entity_poly.entity_id
_entity_poly.type
_entity_poly.pdbx_seq_one_letter_code
_entity_poly.pdbx_strand_id
1 'polypeptide(L)'
;MLNSVRHGCQTDKTVDMFKSRVFKVAIQDKCKELESEGTTPICLFSKVDACQKINALMLLNRNIENIELACVDVVDESGSTAKFNTKQEKT
;
A
#
# COMPACT_ATOMS: atom_id res chain seq x y z
N MET A 1 14.78 11.56 19.06
CA MET A 1 13.34 11.31 18.86
C MET A 1 13.13 9.93 18.25
N LEU A 2 13.33 9.71 16.94
CA LEU A 2 13.22 8.36 16.34
C LEU A 2 14.19 7.34 16.94
N ASN A 3 15.43 7.76 17.24
CA ASN A 3 16.40 6.90 17.90
C ASN A 3 15.92 6.43 19.28
N SER A 4 15.18 7.26 20.02
CA SER A 4 14.64 6.92 21.35
C SER A 4 13.52 5.88 21.23
N VAL A 5 12.62 6.05 20.24
CA VAL A 5 11.56 5.08 19.93
C VAL A 5 12.16 3.73 19.57
N ARG A 6 13.21 3.70 18.74
CA ARG A 6 13.89 2.46 18.34
C ARG A 6 14.41 1.64 19.52
N HIS A 7 14.83 2.29 20.60
CA HIS A 7 15.34 1.62 21.81
C HIS A 7 14.27 1.45 22.89
N GLY A 8 13.00 1.79 22.62
CA GLY A 8 11.91 1.72 23.60
C GLY A 8 11.93 2.83 24.66
N CYS A 9 12.81 3.83 24.54
CA CYS A 9 12.99 4.92 25.51
C CYS A 9 12.15 6.16 25.17
N GLN A 10 10.90 5.96 24.75
CA GLN A 10 10.03 7.07 24.37
C GLN A 10 9.49 7.81 25.60
N THR A 11 9.43 9.14 25.50
CA THR A 11 8.91 10.04 26.55
C THR A 11 7.53 10.57 26.16
N ASP A 12 6.81 11.17 27.11
CA ASP A 12 5.51 11.82 26.82
C ASP A 12 5.63 12.87 25.71
N LYS A 13 6.71 13.67 25.74
CA LYS A 13 7.02 14.63 24.66
C LYS A 13 7.16 13.94 23.29
N THR A 14 7.72 12.74 23.25
CA THR A 14 7.85 11.97 22.00
C THR A 14 6.48 11.50 21.52
N VAL A 15 5.64 11.00 22.44
CA VAL A 15 4.27 10.57 22.15
C VAL A 15 3.41 11.73 21.65
N ASP A 16 3.44 12.88 22.32
CA ASP A 16 2.66 14.05 21.94
C ASP A 16 3.05 14.59 20.56
N MET A 17 4.35 14.55 20.24
CA MET A 17 4.84 14.95 18.92
C MET A 17 4.38 13.99 17.81
N PHE A 18 4.17 12.70 18.09
CA PHE A 18 3.53 11.80 17.12
C PHE A 18 2.03 12.04 17.03
N LYS A 19 1.35 12.23 18.17
CA LYS A 19 -0.09 12.52 18.20
C LYS A 19 -0.44 13.78 17.41
N SER A 20 0.41 14.82 17.46
CA SER A 20 0.18 16.05 16.67
C SER A 20 0.31 15.85 15.16
N ARG A 21 0.95 14.75 14.71
CA ARG A 21 1.04 14.36 13.29
C ARG A 21 -0.07 13.41 12.86
N VAL A 22 -0.95 12.99 13.77
CA VAL A 22 -2.10 12.15 13.43
C VAL A 22 -3.18 13.03 12.80
N PHE A 23 -3.50 12.76 11.54
CA PHE A 23 -4.61 13.41 10.86
C PHE A 23 -5.93 12.73 11.23
N LYS A 24 -6.97 13.52 11.50
CA LYS A 24 -8.33 13.03 11.79
C LYS A 24 -9.23 13.10 10.55
N VAL A 25 -8.75 12.58 9.43
CA VAL A 25 -9.45 12.57 8.15
C VAL A 25 -9.39 11.17 7.55
N ALA A 26 -10.25 10.88 6.57
CA ALA A 26 -10.15 9.63 5.84
C ALA A 26 -8.84 9.59 5.04
N ILE A 27 -8.23 8.39 4.95
CA ILE A 27 -6.95 8.20 4.25
C ILE A 27 -7.05 8.64 2.79
N GLN A 28 -8.17 8.35 2.12
CA GLN A 28 -8.41 8.76 0.74
C GLN A 28 -8.35 10.28 0.55
N ASP A 29 -9.01 11.03 1.42
CA ASP A 29 -9.06 12.48 1.32
C ASP A 29 -7.68 13.07 1.55
N LYS A 30 -6.94 12.55 2.54
CA LYS A 30 -5.57 13.01 2.80
C LYS A 30 -4.63 12.69 1.64
N CYS A 31 -4.79 11.53 1.01
CA CYS A 31 -3.97 11.17 -0.13
C CYS A 31 -4.25 12.08 -1.33
N LYS A 32 -5.52 12.39 -1.62
CA LYS A 32 -5.89 13.33 -2.69
C LYS A 32 -5.35 14.74 -2.43
N GLU A 33 -5.42 15.20 -1.17
CA GLU A 33 -4.84 16.48 -0.76
C GLU A 33 -3.33 16.51 -1.07
N LEU A 34 -2.58 15.50 -0.64
CA LEU A 34 -1.12 15.42 -0.87
C LEU A 34 -0.77 15.28 -2.36
N GLU A 35 -1.54 14.52 -3.12
CA GLU A 35 -1.38 14.40 -4.59
C GLU A 35 -1.61 15.74 -5.29
N SER A 36 -2.57 16.55 -4.82
CA SER A 36 -2.82 17.89 -5.36
C SER A 36 -1.69 18.88 -5.07
N GLU A 37 -0.91 18.64 -4.01
CA GLU A 37 0.32 19.37 -3.68
C GLU A 37 1.53 18.89 -4.50
N GLY A 38 1.34 17.95 -5.43
CA GLY A 38 2.40 17.37 -6.25
C GLY A 38 3.20 16.26 -5.56
N THR A 39 2.74 15.77 -4.41
CA THR A 39 3.38 14.68 -3.67
C THR A 39 2.60 13.39 -3.85
N THR A 40 3.23 12.31 -4.33
CA THR A 40 2.60 10.98 -4.30
C THR A 40 2.79 10.34 -2.93
N PRO A 41 1.75 10.21 -2.09
CA PRO A 41 1.89 9.72 -0.73
C PRO A 41 2.14 8.21 -0.71
N ILE A 42 3.05 7.77 0.17
CA ILE A 42 3.27 6.34 0.46
C ILE A 42 2.54 5.99 1.76
N CYS A 43 1.63 5.03 1.69
CA CYS A 43 0.91 4.52 2.85
C CYS A 43 1.50 3.18 3.31
N LEU A 44 1.90 3.11 4.58
CA LEU A 44 2.44 1.88 5.19
C LEU A 44 1.40 1.25 6.11
N PHE A 45 1.19 -0.06 5.93
CA PHE A 45 0.24 -0.85 6.73
C PHE A 45 0.95 -2.04 7.35
N SER A 46 0.52 -2.43 8.55
CA SER A 46 1.08 -3.59 9.26
C SER A 46 0.63 -4.94 8.69
N LYS A 47 -0.49 -4.97 7.95
CA LYS A 47 -1.08 -6.17 7.37
C LYS A 47 -1.33 -6.01 5.88
N VAL A 48 -1.20 -7.12 5.16
CA VAL A 48 -1.42 -7.19 3.71
C VAL A 48 -2.87 -6.91 3.35
N ASP A 49 -3.84 -7.38 4.13
CA ASP A 49 -5.28 -7.18 3.84
C ASP A 49 -5.66 -5.69 3.88
N ALA A 50 -5.11 -4.93 4.84
CA ALA A 50 -5.29 -3.49 4.93
C ALA A 50 -4.67 -2.77 3.71
N CYS A 51 -3.46 -3.18 3.32
CA CYS A 51 -2.77 -2.66 2.14
C CYS A 51 -3.58 -2.93 0.85
N GLN A 52 -4.07 -4.16 0.67
CA GLN A 52 -4.90 -4.55 -0.48
C GLN A 52 -6.17 -3.70 -0.59
N LYS A 53 -6.91 -3.53 0.52
CA LYS A 53 -8.13 -2.71 0.55
C LYS A 53 -7.86 -1.27 0.14
N ILE A 54 -6.81 -0.65 0.68
CA ILE A 54 -6.48 0.74 0.35
C ILE A 54 -5.95 0.86 -1.08
N ASN A 55 -5.09 -0.06 -1.54
CA ASN A 55 -4.57 -0.02 -2.91
C ASN A 55 -5.69 -0.15 -3.94
N ALA A 56 -6.61 -1.11 -3.75
CA ALA A 56 -7.77 -1.26 -4.63
C ALA A 56 -8.64 0.01 -4.64
N LEU A 57 -8.89 0.56 -3.46
CA LEU A 57 -9.70 1.76 -3.29
C LEU A 57 -9.07 3.01 -3.93
N MET A 58 -7.75 3.17 -3.81
CA MET A 58 -7.02 4.26 -4.45
C MET A 58 -6.95 4.08 -5.97
N LEU A 59 -6.83 2.84 -6.46
CA LEU A 59 -6.82 2.53 -7.89
C LEU A 59 -8.18 2.84 -8.53
N LEU A 60 -9.28 2.40 -7.92
CA LEU A 60 -10.65 2.66 -8.40
C LEU A 60 -10.99 4.15 -8.48
N ASN A 61 -10.40 4.97 -7.62
CA ASN A 61 -10.61 6.42 -7.62
C ASN A 61 -9.81 7.14 -8.71
N ARG A 62 -8.93 6.46 -9.44
CA ARG A 62 -8.24 7.04 -10.58
C ARG A 62 -9.14 6.97 -11.80
N ASN A 63 -9.20 8.07 -12.56
CA ASN A 63 -9.94 8.13 -13.83
C ASN A 63 -9.13 7.47 -14.96
N ILE A 64 -8.78 6.19 -14.79
CA ILE A 64 -7.98 5.41 -15.74
C ILE A 64 -8.71 4.09 -16.00
N GLU A 65 -8.58 3.55 -17.21
CA GLU A 65 -9.09 2.23 -17.56
C GLU A 65 -8.43 1.15 -16.68
N ASN A 66 -9.27 0.32 -16.05
CA ASN A 66 -8.79 -0.82 -15.27
C ASN A 66 -8.49 -1.98 -16.20
N ILE A 67 -7.29 -2.54 -16.09
CA ILE A 67 -6.91 -3.78 -16.77
C ILE A 67 -6.95 -4.89 -15.73
N GLU A 68 -7.84 -5.85 -15.91
CA GLU A 68 -7.92 -7.04 -15.07
C GLU A 68 -6.97 -8.13 -15.59
N LEU A 69 -6.11 -8.64 -14.71
CA LEU A 69 -5.18 -9.72 -15.01
C LEU A 69 -5.51 -10.90 -14.10
N ALA A 70 -5.93 -12.02 -14.69
CA ALA A 70 -6.19 -13.24 -13.95
C ALA A 70 -4.89 -13.98 -13.64
N CYS A 71 -4.68 -14.35 -12.37
CA CYS A 71 -3.63 -15.30 -12.01
C CYS A 71 -4.07 -16.70 -12.41
N VAL A 72 -3.26 -17.40 -13.21
CA VAL A 72 -3.46 -18.81 -13.55
C VAL A 72 -2.35 -19.60 -12.89
N ASP A 73 -2.62 -20.34 -11.82
CA ASP A 73 -1.62 -21.24 -11.25
C ASP A 73 -1.53 -22.48 -12.15
N VAL A 74 -0.54 -22.50 -13.06
CA VAL A 74 -0.26 -23.68 -13.89
C VAL A 74 0.47 -24.69 -13.03
N VAL A 75 -0.27 -25.71 -12.58
CA VAL A 75 0.29 -26.88 -11.89
C VAL A 75 0.49 -27.96 -12.94
N ASP A 76 1.73 -28.40 -13.14
CA ASP A 76 2.00 -29.56 -13.99
C ASP A 76 1.59 -30.87 -13.28
N GLU A 77 1.53 -31.97 -14.03
CA GLU A 77 1.15 -33.30 -13.48
C GLU A 77 2.07 -33.77 -12.33
N SER A 78 3.23 -33.13 -12.14
CA SER A 78 4.14 -33.42 -11.02
C SER A 78 3.79 -32.68 -9.72
N GLY A 79 2.78 -31.81 -9.74
CA GLY A 79 2.40 -30.96 -8.60
C GLY A 79 3.35 -29.78 -8.39
N SER A 80 4.22 -29.48 -9.36
CA SER A 80 5.18 -28.38 -9.28
C SER A 80 4.59 -27.11 -9.87
N THR A 81 4.66 -26.01 -9.12
CA THR A 81 4.28 -24.68 -9.62
C THR A 81 5.40 -24.18 -10.54
N ALA A 82 5.22 -24.28 -11.86
CA ALA A 82 6.16 -23.68 -12.80
C ALA A 82 6.10 -22.15 -12.68
N LYS A 83 7.26 -21.49 -12.59
CA LYS A 83 7.35 -20.03 -12.51
C LYS A 83 6.69 -19.41 -13.75
N PHE A 84 5.78 -18.47 -13.53
CA PHE A 84 5.14 -17.69 -14.58
C PHE A 84 6.22 -16.98 -15.43
N ASN A 85 6.41 -17.43 -16.68
CA ASN A 85 7.28 -16.75 -17.63
C ASN A 85 6.46 -15.69 -18.37
N THR A 86 6.86 -14.43 -18.26
CA THR A 86 6.27 -13.21 -18.86
C THR A 86 6.43 -13.13 -20.38
N LYS A 87 6.14 -14.22 -21.10
CA LYS A 87 5.99 -14.22 -22.56
C LYS A 87 4.65 -14.82 -22.92
N GLN A 88 3.57 -14.09 -22.67
CA GLN A 88 2.33 -14.35 -23.40
C GLN A 88 2.33 -13.45 -24.63
N GLU A 89 2.39 -14.10 -25.79
CA GLU A 89 2.29 -13.50 -27.10
C GLU A 89 0.95 -12.78 -27.27
N LYS A 90 1.01 -11.62 -27.95
CA LYS A 90 -0.16 -10.88 -28.42
C LYS A 90 -1.01 -11.81 -29.29
N THR A 91 -2.31 -11.91 -28.98
CA THR A 91 -3.32 -12.31 -29.96
C THR A 91 -4.04 -11.06 -30.44
#